data_AF-A0A1M5H873-F1
#
_entry.id   AF-A0A1M5H873-F1
#
_cell.length_a   1.000
_cell.length_b   1.000
_cell.length_c   1.000
_cell.angle_alpha   90.00
_cell.angle_beta   90.00
_cell.angle_gamma   90.00
#
_symmetry.space_group_name_H-M   'P 1'
#
loop_
_entity.id
_entity.type
_entity.pdbx_description
1 polymer ?
#
loop_
_entity_poly.entity_id
_entity_poly.type
_entity_poly.pdbx_seq_one_letter_code
_entity_poly.pdbx_strand_id
1 'polypeptide(L)' 'MRSTFSLEEVGKMLDMKPSEVEKEIENGHLTYSFYEGKKRVSLYDLEKYMGAEQTRKITQEFLENKSS' A
#
# COMPACT_ATOMS: atom_id res chain seq x y z
N MET A 1 -5.65 10.81 -9.63
CA MET A 1 -4.50 10.07 -9.07
C MET A 1 -4.99 8.69 -8.66
N ARG A 2 -4.19 7.64 -8.84
CA ARG A 2 -4.55 6.29 -8.40
C ARG A 2 -4.49 6.29 -6.87
N SER A 3 -5.63 6.13 -6.22
CA SER A 3 -5.75 6.24 -4.74
C SER A 3 -5.71 4.89 -4.04
N THR A 4 -5.52 3.79 -4.80
CA THR A 4 -5.53 2.42 -4.30
C THR A 4 -4.47 1.56 -4.98
N PHE A 5 -3.91 0.62 -4.23
CA PHE A 5 -2.77 -0.22 -4.60
C PHE A 5 -3.10 -1.69 -4.32
N SER A 6 -2.62 -2.62 -5.15
CA SER A 6 -2.68 -4.05 -4.80
C SER A 6 -1.70 -4.39 -3.67
N LEU A 7 -1.88 -5.54 -3.02
CA LEU A 7 -0.93 -6.02 -2.00
C LEU A 7 0.50 -6.17 -2.55
N GLU A 8 0.65 -6.54 -3.83
CA GLU A 8 1.95 -6.60 -4.48
C GLU A 8 2.58 -5.22 -4.66
N GLU A 9 1.79 -4.20 -5.00
CA GLU A 9 2.27 -2.83 -5.11
C GLU A 9 2.68 -2.28 -3.75
N VAL A 10 1.86 -2.51 -2.72
CA VAL A 10 2.20 -2.15 -1.33
C VAL A 10 3.45 -2.86 -0.85
N GLY A 11 3.60 -4.15 -1.16
CA GLY A 11 4.80 -4.91 -0.82
C GLY A 11 6.05 -4.28 -1.44
N LYS A 12 6.00 -3.88 -2.71
CA LYS A 12 7.10 -3.15 -3.35
C LYS A 12 7.38 -1.79 -2.71
N MET A 13 6.35 -1.06 -2.32
CA MET A 13 6.51 0.25 -1.67
C MET A 13 7.15 0.15 -0.27
N LEU A 14 6.83 -0.92 0.47
CA LEU A 14 7.29 -1.13 1.84
C LEU A 14 8.54 -2.02 1.92
N ASP A 15 9.06 -2.48 0.78
CA ASP A 15 10.09 -3.51 0.69
C ASP A 15 9.73 -4.79 1.49
N MET A 16 8.48 -5.21 1.37
CA MET A 16 7.89 -6.36 2.05
C MET A 16 7.34 -7.37 1.04
N LYS A 17 7.32 -8.66 1.42
CA LYS A 17 6.63 -9.67 0.61
C LYS A 17 5.11 -9.45 0.69
N PRO A 18 4.33 -9.77 -0.36
CA PRO A 18 2.87 -9.67 -0.31
C PRO A 18 2.24 -10.43 0.87
N SER A 19 2.84 -11.56 1.26
CA SER A 19 2.42 -12.34 2.44
C SER A 19 2.63 -11.62 3.77
N GLU A 20 3.62 -10.72 3.85
CA GLU A 20 3.86 -9.92 5.05
C GLU A 20 2.87 -8.75 5.12
N VAL A 21 2.55 -8.14 3.99
CA VAL A 21 1.46 -7.15 3.89
C VAL A 21 0.14 -7.79 4.30
N GLU A 22 -0.14 -9.03 3.89
CA GLU A 22 -1.34 -9.74 4.30
C GLU A 22 -1.37 -10.03 5.81
N LYS A 23 -0.23 -10.34 6.42
CA LYS A 23 -0.13 -10.48 7.89
C LYS A 23 -0.43 -9.17 8.62
N GLU A 24 0.06 -8.02 8.13
CA GLU A 24 -0.26 -6.72 8.71
C GLU A 24 -1.77 -6.42 8.65
N ILE A 25 -2.43 -6.89 7.59
CA ILE A 25 -3.89 -6.82 7.47
C ILE A 25 -4.59 -7.75 8.45
N GLU A 26 -4.14 -9.00 8.56
CA GLU A 26 -4.71 -9.99 9.48
C GLU A 26 -4.54 -9.60 10.95
N ASN A 27 -3.42 -8.96 11.28
CA ASN A 27 -3.13 -8.42 12.61
C ASN A 27 -3.91 -7.11 12.90
N GLY A 28 -4.58 -6.53 11.90
CA GLY A 28 -5.37 -5.31 12.03
C GLY A 28 -4.54 -4.01 12.05
N HIS A 29 -3.25 -4.07 11.70
CA HIS A 29 -2.39 -2.89 11.61
C HIS A 29 -2.63 -2.12 10.30
N LEU A 30 -2.83 -2.85 9.20
CA LEU A 30 -3.08 -2.27 7.88
C LEU A 30 -4.53 -2.53 7.44
N THR A 31 -5.25 -1.47 7.09
CA THR A 31 -6.61 -1.59 6.59
C THR A 31 -6.63 -1.82 5.08
N TYR A 32 -7.72 -2.40 4.59
CA TYR A 32 -7.94 -2.64 3.17
C TYR A 32 -9.41 -2.45 2.80
N SER A 33 -9.64 -2.30 1.51
CA SER A 33 -10.96 -2.24 0.91
C SER A 33 -11.06 -3.23 -0.24
N PHE A 34 -12.27 -3.70 -0.55
CA PHE A 34 -12.51 -4.48 -1.75
C PHE A 34 -12.87 -3.54 -2.91
N TYR A 35 -12.10 -3.62 -3.98
CA TYR A 35 -12.39 -2.93 -5.23
C TYR A 35 -12.38 -3.96 -6.36
N GLU A 36 -13.49 -4.08 -7.08
CA GLU A 36 -13.70 -5.09 -8.14
C GLU A 36 -13.38 -6.52 -7.68
N GLY A 37 -13.79 -6.87 -6.44
CA GLY A 37 -13.56 -8.20 -5.86
C GLY A 37 -12.12 -8.49 -5.44
N LYS A 38 -11.22 -7.50 -5.49
CA LYS A 38 -9.82 -7.64 -5.09
C LYS A 38 -9.52 -6.78 -3.88
N LYS A 39 -8.73 -7.33 -2.93
CA LYS A 39 -8.19 -6.56 -1.80
C LYS A 39 -7.28 -5.45 -2.36
N ARG A 40 -7.57 -4.22 -1.96
CA ARG A 40 -6.80 -3.02 -2.29
C ARG A 40 -6.53 -2.23 -1.03
N VAL A 41 -5.35 -1.66 -0.94
CA VAL A 41 -4.96 -0.75 0.14
C VAL A 41 -5.02 0.65 -0.44
N SER A 42 -5.75 1.55 0.21
CA SER A 42 -5.82 2.95 -0.22
C SER A 42 -4.63 3.74 0.29
N LEU A 43 -4.39 4.90 -0.30
CA LEU A 43 -3.41 5.85 0.21
C LEU A 43 -3.69 6.17 1.69
N TYR A 44 -4.96 6.39 2.04
CA TYR A 44 -5.39 6.68 3.41
C TYR A 44 -5.08 5.55 4.39
N ASP A 45 -5.21 4.29 3.96
CA ASP A 45 -4.86 3.13 4.79
C ASP A 45 -3.34 3.12 5.08
N LEU A 46 -2.51 3.45 4.09
CA LEU A 46 -1.07 3.59 4.27
C LEU A 46 -0.73 4.78 5.17
N GLU A 47 -1.36 5.94 4.97
CA GLU A 47 -1.17 7.12 5.83
C GLU A 47 -1.51 6.84 7.30
N LYS A 48 -2.52 6.01 7.57
CA LYS A 48 -2.82 5.54 8.93
C LYS A 48 -1.77 4.58 9.48
N TYR A 49 -1.24 3.70 8.63
CA TYR A 49 -0.27 2.68 9.04
C TYR A 49 1.12 3.26 9.34
N MET A 50 1.60 4.23 8.55
CA MET A 50 2.97 4.75 8.66
C MET A 50 3.10 6.28 8.68
N GLY A 51 1.98 7.01 8.59
CA GLY A 51 1.98 8.47 8.56
C GLY A 51 2.01 9.06 7.14
N ALA A 52 1.44 10.25 6.99
CA ALA A 52 1.24 10.90 5.69
C ALA A 52 2.56 11.25 4.97
N GLU A 53 3.57 11.69 5.71
CA GLU A 53 4.87 12.07 5.14
C GLU A 53 5.59 10.87 4.51
N GLN A 54 5.65 9.75 5.25
CA GLN A 54 6.31 8.54 4.78
C GLN A 54 5.54 7.90 3.62
N THR A 55 4.21 7.81 3.73
CA THR A 55 3.35 7.31 2.65
C THR A 55 3.53 8.10 1.36
N ARG A 56 3.60 9.44 1.44
CA ARG A 56 3.80 10.29 0.27
C ARG A 56 5.15 10.01 -0.39
N LYS A 57 6.22 9.90 0.40
CA LYS A 57 7.56 9.61 -0.10
C LYS A 57 7.61 8.28 -0.85
N ILE A 58 7.19 7.18 -0.22
CA ILE A 58 7.26 5.85 -0.85
C ILE A 58 6.34 5.72 -2.07
N THR A 59 5.18 6.40 -2.05
CA THR A 59 4.24 6.37 -3.17
C THR A 59 4.78 7.16 -4.35
N GLN A 60 5.40 8.32 -4.11
CA GLN A 60 6.06 9.10 -5.16
C GLN A 60 7.22 8.32 -5.77
N GLU A 61 8.13 7.79 -4.95
CA GLU A 61 9.26 6.97 -5.41
C GLU A 61 8.79 5.76 -6.24
N PHE A 62 7.71 5.10 -5.82
CA PHE A 62 7.12 3.99 -6.56
C PHE A 62 6.53 4.41 -7.92
N LEU A 63 5.83 5.54 -7.98
CA LEU A 63 5.22 6.05 -9.22
C LEU A 63 6.28 6.56 -10.21
N GLU A 64 7.34 7.19 -9.72
CA GLU A 64 8.48 7.64 -10.54
C GLU A 64 9.24 6.45 -11.12
N ASN A 65 9.54 5.43 -10.30
CA ASN A 65 10.22 4.21 -10.76
C ASN A 65 9.38 3.37 -11.73
N LYS A 66 8.04 3.47 -11.70
CA LYS A 66 7.16 2.78 -12.65
C LYS A 66 7.15 3.40 -14.05
N SER A 67 7.65 4.63 -14.18
CA SER A 67 7.62 5.42 -15.41
C SER A 67 8.93 5.35 -16.20
N SER A 68 9.94 4.64 -15.67
CA SER A 68 11.22 4.33 -16.33
C SER A 68 11.23 2.89 -16.84
#